data_AF-A0A7S0B2W4-F1
#
_entry.id   AF-A0A7S0B2W4-F1
#
_cell.length_a   1.000
_cell.length_b   1.000
_cell.length_c   1.000
_cell.angle_alpha   90.00
_cell.angle_beta   90.00
_cell.angle_gamma   90.00
#
_symmetry.space_group_name_H-M   'P 1'
#
loop_
_entity.id
_entity.type
_entity.pdbx_description
1 polymer ?
#
loop_
_entity_poly.entity_id
_entity_poly.type
_entity_poly.pdbx_seq_one_letter_code
_entity_poly.pdbx_strand_id
1 'polypeptide(L)'
;RHHSTATAASEAESIEGGEATLMQTIAGVAGNVLEWYDFAVFGFFGDVIGDVFFPPQAGNAAIVESFAVFGGAFIMRPIGGMLIGYIGDRYGRKRALELSIFLMAFPTFAMGCL
;
A
#
# COMPACT_ATOMS: atom_id res chain seq x y z
N ARG A 1 7.20 -30.37 41.38
CA ARG A 1 5.96 -30.07 40.60
C ARG A 1 5.86 -28.61 40.12
N HIS A 2 6.54 -27.64 40.74
CA HIS A 2 6.51 -26.22 40.30
C HIS A 2 7.35 -25.88 39.05
N HIS A 3 8.32 -26.71 38.65
CA HIS A 3 9.17 -26.46 37.47
C HIS A 3 8.50 -26.78 36.12
N SER A 4 7.45 -27.61 36.10
CA SER A 4 6.83 -28.10 34.85
C SER A 4 5.87 -27.11 34.21
N THR A 5 5.32 -26.17 34.98
CA THR A 5 4.36 -25.17 34.50
C THR A 5 5.04 -23.97 33.84
N ALA A 6 6.27 -23.63 34.25
CA ALA A 6 7.05 -22.53 33.66
C ALA A 6 7.55 -22.87 32.25
N THR A 7 7.97 -24.12 32.01
CA THR A 7 8.39 -24.60 30.68
C THR A 7 7.21 -24.64 29.69
N ALA A 8 6.05 -25.15 30.11
CA ALA A 8 4.86 -25.19 29.26
C ALA A 8 4.32 -23.80 28.91
N ALA A 9 4.39 -22.84 29.83
CA ALA A 9 4.05 -21.45 29.57
C ALA A 9 5.03 -20.78 28.60
N SER A 10 6.34 -21.05 28.75
CA SER A 10 7.39 -20.54 27.84
C SER A 10 7.28 -21.11 26.43
N GLU A 11 6.89 -22.38 26.26
CA GLU A 11 6.65 -22.99 24.94
C GLU A 11 5.39 -22.42 24.30
N ALA A 12 4.29 -22.24 25.06
CA ALA A 12 3.07 -21.63 24.55
C ALA A 12 3.29 -20.17 24.08
N GLU A 13 4.02 -19.37 24.85
CA GLU A 13 4.34 -17.97 24.52
C GLU A 13 5.26 -17.86 23.28
N SER A 14 6.14 -18.84 23.07
CA SER A 14 7.00 -18.91 21.87
C SER A 14 6.24 -19.29 20.60
N ILE A 15 5.23 -20.15 20.69
CA ILE A 15 4.37 -20.54 19.56
C ILE A 15 3.40 -19.40 19.21
N GLU A 16 2.79 -18.76 20.21
CA GLU A 16 1.92 -17.59 19.99
C GLU A 16 2.71 -16.40 19.41
N GLY A 17 3.91 -16.14 19.92
CA GLY A 17 4.79 -15.09 19.40
C GLY A 17 5.24 -15.35 17.96
N GLY A 18 5.49 -16.63 17.62
CA GLY A 18 5.82 -17.07 16.26
C GLY A 18 4.66 -16.86 15.28
N GLU A 19 3.45 -17.33 15.63
CA GLU A 19 2.26 -17.13 14.81
C GLU A 19 1.89 -15.66 14.65
N ALA A 20 1.96 -14.86 15.72
CA ALA A 20 1.65 -13.43 15.67
C ALA A 20 2.63 -12.67 14.76
N THR A 21 3.92 -13.02 14.78
CA THR A 21 4.94 -12.40 13.90
C THR A 21 4.72 -12.79 12.43
N LEU A 22 4.33 -14.04 12.19
CA LEU A 22 4.04 -14.56 10.85
C LEU A 22 2.79 -13.87 10.27
N MET A 23 1.74 -13.72 11.08
CA MET A 23 0.50 -13.02 10.71
C MET A 23 0.76 -11.54 10.36
N GLN A 24 1.63 -10.86 11.13
CA GLN A 24 2.04 -9.47 10.84
C GLN A 24 2.83 -9.37 9.52
N THR A 25 3.71 -10.34 9.26
CA THR A 25 4.50 -10.39 8.02
C THR A 25 3.59 -10.60 6.82
N ILE A 26 2.64 -11.55 6.91
CA ILE A 26 1.64 -11.79 5.85
C ILE A 26 0.80 -10.54 5.62
N ALA A 27 0.36 -9.85 6.67
CA ALA A 27 -0.40 -8.61 6.53
C ALA A 27 0.40 -7.51 5.81
N GLY A 28 1.71 -7.38 6.11
CA GLY A 28 2.60 -6.46 5.41
C GLY A 28 2.81 -6.83 3.93
N VAL A 29 3.02 -8.12 3.65
CA VAL A 29 3.16 -8.63 2.27
C VAL A 29 1.87 -8.43 1.47
N ALA A 30 0.71 -8.73 2.07
CA ALA A 30 -0.60 -8.52 1.45
C ALA A 30 -0.80 -7.04 1.11
N GLY A 31 -0.45 -6.12 2.02
CA GLY A 31 -0.48 -4.68 1.76
C GLY A 31 0.41 -4.25 0.59
N ASN A 32 1.64 -4.77 0.52
CA ASN A 32 2.53 -4.52 -0.61
C ASN A 32 1.98 -5.09 -1.94
N VAL A 33 1.39 -6.30 -1.92
CA VAL A 33 0.77 -6.87 -3.13
C VAL A 33 -0.43 -6.02 -3.58
N LEU A 34 -1.24 -5.54 -2.64
CA LEU A 34 -2.35 -4.63 -2.91
C LEU A 34 -1.85 -3.31 -3.50
N GLU A 35 -0.71 -2.80 -3.01
CA GLU A 35 -0.03 -1.63 -3.56
C GLU A 35 0.29 -1.79 -5.05
N TRP A 36 0.93 -2.91 -5.39
CA TRP A 36 1.28 -3.25 -6.75
C TRP A 36 0.07 -3.55 -7.64
N TYR A 37 -0.98 -4.14 -7.07
CA TYR A 37 -2.22 -4.42 -7.78
C TYR A 37 -2.91 -3.12 -8.21
N ASP A 38 -3.09 -2.16 -7.30
CA ASP A 38 -3.73 -0.88 -7.64
C ASP A 38 -2.89 -0.07 -8.63
N PHE A 39 -1.56 -0.05 -8.49
CA PHE A 39 -0.70 0.57 -9.51
C PHE A 39 -0.84 -0.08 -10.89
N ALA A 40 -0.99 -1.40 -10.96
CA ALA A 40 -1.23 -2.09 -12.22
C ALA A 40 -2.61 -1.75 -12.80
N VAL A 41 -3.64 -1.65 -11.95
CA VAL A 41 -4.99 -1.23 -12.35
C VAL A 41 -4.97 0.22 -12.85
N PHE A 42 -4.35 1.14 -12.12
CA PHE A 42 -4.18 2.53 -12.56
C PHE A 42 -3.41 2.62 -13.88
N GLY A 43 -2.33 1.86 -14.05
CA GLY A 43 -1.59 1.80 -15.31
C GLY A 43 -2.43 1.24 -16.47
N PHE A 44 -3.28 0.26 -16.19
CA PHE A 44 -4.21 -0.32 -17.18
C PHE A 44 -5.30 0.68 -17.60
N PHE A 45 -5.86 1.43 -16.65
CA PHE A 45 -6.82 2.50 -16.92
C PHE A 45 -6.18 3.83 -17.33
N GLY A 46 -4.84 3.91 -17.31
CA GLY A 46 -4.09 5.13 -17.58
C GLY A 46 -4.39 5.71 -18.97
N ASP A 47 -4.60 4.85 -19.97
CA ASP A 47 -4.96 5.25 -21.34
C ASP A 47 -6.37 5.87 -21.38
N VAL A 48 -7.33 5.27 -20.66
CA VAL A 48 -8.71 5.77 -20.57
C VAL A 48 -8.78 7.11 -19.82
N ILE A 49 -8.04 7.23 -18.71
CA ILE A 49 -7.92 8.49 -17.94
C ILE A 49 -7.21 9.54 -18.80
N GLY A 50 -6.16 9.13 -19.53
CA GLY A 50 -5.42 9.96 -20.46
C GLY A 50 -6.32 10.55 -21.54
N ASP A 51 -7.11 9.73 -22.23
CA ASP A 51 -8.01 10.20 -23.29
C ASP A 51 -9.14 11.12 -22.78
N VAL A 52 -9.62 10.89 -21.56
CA VAL A 52 -10.71 11.68 -20.95
C VAL A 52 -10.22 13.03 -20.40
N PHE A 53 -9.05 13.06 -19.75
CA PHE A 53 -8.51 14.29 -19.14
C PHE A 53 -7.55 15.06 -20.04
N PHE A 54 -6.89 14.37 -20.97
CA PHE A 54 -5.92 14.90 -21.91
C PHE A 54 -6.30 14.47 -23.34
N PRO A 55 -7.43 14.97 -23.89
CA PRO A 55 -7.81 14.67 -25.26
C PRO A 55 -6.66 15.03 -26.20
N PRO A 56 -6.39 14.24 -27.25
CA PRO A 56 -5.19 14.31 -28.07
C PRO A 56 -5.07 15.67 -28.77
N GLN A 57 -4.46 16.62 -28.06
CA GLN A 57 -4.08 17.92 -28.58
C GLN A 57 -2.77 17.72 -29.36
N ALA A 58 -2.91 17.18 -30.57
CA ALA A 58 -1.96 17.21 -31.67
C ALA A 58 -0.46 17.13 -31.30
N GLY A 59 0.10 15.91 -31.23
CA GLY A 59 1.54 15.69 -31.39
C GLY A 59 2.31 15.28 -30.13
N ASN A 60 3.55 15.78 -29.98
CA ASN A 60 4.56 15.35 -29.00
C ASN A 60 4.16 15.52 -27.51
N ALA A 61 3.00 16.10 -27.22
CA ALA A 61 2.50 16.34 -25.86
C ALA A 61 2.19 15.04 -25.09
N ALA A 62 1.63 14.01 -25.76
CA ALA A 62 1.31 12.73 -25.12
C ALA A 62 2.55 12.02 -24.54
N ILE A 63 3.71 12.18 -25.18
CA ILE A 63 4.98 11.61 -24.70
C ILE A 63 5.42 12.33 -23.42
N VAL A 64 5.33 13.67 -23.39
CA VAL A 64 5.70 14.47 -22.22
C VAL A 64 4.77 14.18 -21.04
N GLU A 65 3.48 13.98 -21.28
CA GLU A 65 2.51 13.62 -20.25
C GLU A 65 2.76 12.22 -19.69
N SER A 66 3.05 11.22 -20.54
CA SER A 66 3.44 9.88 -20.10
C SER A 66 4.67 9.91 -19.19
N PHE A 67 5.69 10.70 -19.55
CA PHE A 67 6.87 10.92 -18.70
C PHE A 67 6.55 11.71 -17.43
N ALA A 68 5.59 12.63 -17.46
CA ALA A 68 5.18 13.39 -16.28
C ALA A 68 4.44 12.53 -15.26
N VAL A 69 3.54 11.64 -15.71
CA VAL A 69 2.87 10.66 -14.83
C VAL A 69 3.90 9.70 -14.24
N PHE A 70 4.82 9.19 -15.07
CA PHE A 70 5.89 8.32 -14.61
C PHE A 70 6.81 9.01 -13.59
N GLY A 71 7.26 10.23 -13.88
CA GLY A 71 8.10 11.04 -12.98
C GLY A 71 7.39 11.43 -11.69
N GLY A 72 6.09 11.74 -11.76
CA GLY A 72 5.25 12.00 -10.60
C GLY A 72 5.17 10.81 -9.64
N ALA A 73 5.07 9.59 -10.18
CA ALA A 73 5.06 8.37 -9.38
C ALA A 73 6.35 8.18 -8.56
N PHE A 74 7.52 8.56 -9.11
CA PHE A 74 8.80 8.51 -8.39
C PHE A 74 8.84 9.45 -7.18
N ILE A 75 8.18 10.61 -7.25
CA ILE A 75 8.10 11.58 -6.15
C ILE A 75 7.04 11.16 -5.13
N MET A 76 5.95 10.54 -5.57
CA MET A 76 4.88 10.11 -4.67
C MET A 76 5.31 9.00 -3.70
N ARG A 77 6.24 8.12 -4.10
CA ARG A 77 6.75 7.06 -3.22
C ARG A 77 7.42 7.58 -1.93
N PRO A 78 8.42 8.47 -1.96
CA PRO A 78 9.02 9.02 -0.75
C PRO A 78 8.03 9.86 0.08
N ILE A 79 7.10 10.57 -0.56
CA ILE A 79 6.08 11.36 0.14
C ILE A 79 5.11 10.43 0.91
N GLY A 80 4.60 9.39 0.24
CA GLY A 80 3.72 8.40 0.86
C GLY A 80 4.41 7.66 2.01
N GLY A 81 5.66 7.24 1.81
CA GLY A 81 6.47 6.61 2.85
C GLY A 81 6.75 7.51 4.05
N MET A 82 6.98 8.81 3.83
CA MET A 82 7.19 9.77 4.93
C MET A 82 5.90 10.01 5.73
N LEU A 83 4.76 10.16 5.05
CA LEU A 83 3.46 10.37 5.70
C LEU A 83 2.98 9.13 6.47
N ILE A 84 2.94 7.97 5.80
CA ILE A 84 2.50 6.70 6.40
C ILE A 84 3.50 6.24 7.47
N GLY A 85 4.81 6.43 7.24
CA GLY A 85 5.86 6.13 8.21
C GLY A 85 5.74 6.97 9.47
N TYR A 86 5.55 8.29 9.33
CA TYR A 86 5.31 9.18 10.48
C TYR A 86 4.06 8.78 11.27
N ILE A 87 2.97 8.43 10.58
CA ILE A 87 1.72 7.99 11.21
C ILE A 87 1.90 6.63 11.88
N GLY A 88 2.62 5.69 11.26
CA GLY A 88 2.91 4.38 11.81
C GLY A 88 3.77 4.42 13.06
N ASP A 89 4.74 5.34 13.12
CA ASP A 89 5.61 5.53 14.28
C ASP A 89 4.90 6.26 15.43
N ARG A 90 3.96 7.18 15.14
CA ARG A 90 3.28 7.99 16.17
C ARG A 90 1.94 7.44 16.65
N TYR A 91 1.17 6.76 15.80
CA TYR A 91 -0.21 6.30 16.08
C TYR A 91 -0.36 4.78 16.07
N GLY A 92 0.74 4.05 15.84
CA GLY A 92 0.77 2.59 15.87
C GLY A 92 0.54 1.94 14.51
N ARG A 93 1.22 0.79 14.32
CA ARG A 93 1.35 0.08 13.02
C ARG A 93 0.01 -0.37 12.42
N LYS A 94 -0.98 -0.68 13.25
CA LYS A 94 -2.35 -1.06 12.80
C LYS A 94 -3.08 0.08 12.08
N ARG A 95 -3.00 1.31 12.60
CA ARG A 95 -3.70 2.46 11.99
C ARG A 95 -3.04 2.92 10.70
N ALA A 96 -1.72 2.78 10.60
CA ALA A 96 -1.02 3.02 9.33
C ALA A 96 -1.48 2.04 8.24
N LEU A 97 -1.68 0.77 8.59
CA LEU A 97 -2.23 -0.25 7.68
C LEU A 97 -3.65 0.09 7.23
N GLU A 98 -4.55 0.42 8.15
CA GLU A 98 -5.93 0.83 7.82
C GLU A 98 -5.96 2.09 6.94
N LEU A 99 -5.17 3.11 7.27
CA LEU A 99 -5.10 4.34 6.49
C LEU A 99 -4.55 4.09 5.08
N SER A 100 -3.55 3.22 4.95
CA SER A 100 -2.99 2.84 3.65
C SER A 100 -4.04 2.16 2.76
N ILE A 101 -4.80 1.21 3.31
CA ILE A 101 -5.90 0.54 2.60
C ILE A 101 -6.99 1.54 2.20
N PHE A 102 -7.33 2.49 3.08
CA PHE A 102 -8.31 3.54 2.76
C PHE A 102 -7.84 4.50 1.66
N LEU A 103 -6.58 4.95 1.74
CA LEU A 103 -5.94 5.81 0.74
C LEU A 103 -5.83 5.14 -0.62
N MET A 104 -5.73 3.82 -0.66
CA MET A 104 -5.75 3.02 -1.88
C MET A 104 -7.17 2.81 -2.42
N ALA A 105 -8.15 2.44 -1.58
CA ALA A 105 -9.52 2.18 -2.04
C ALA A 105 -10.27 3.43 -2.51
N PHE A 106 -10.00 4.59 -1.91
CA PHE A 106 -10.68 5.85 -2.23
C PHE A 106 -10.49 6.32 -3.69
N PRO A 107 -9.27 6.42 -4.23
CA PRO A 107 -9.07 6.81 -5.63
C PRO A 107 -9.60 5.77 -6.61
N THR A 108 -9.49 4.46 -6.33
CA THR A 108 -10.06 3.41 -7.20
C THR A 108 -11.58 3.50 -7.25
N PHE A 109 -12.23 3.77 -6.11
CA PHE A 109 -13.68 4.01 -6.05
C PHE A 109 -14.06 5.28 -6.82
N ALA A 110 -13.30 6.36 -6.66
CA ALA A 110 -13.54 7.60 -7.40
C ALA A 110 -13.40 7.42 -8.93
N MET A 111 -12.41 6.63 -9.37
CA MET A 111 -12.25 6.27 -10.79
C MET A 111 -13.39 5.41 -11.30
N GLY A 112 -13.89 4.45 -10.52
CA GLY A 112 -15.05 3.63 -10.88
C GLY A 112 -16.38 4.39 -10.87
N CYS A 113 -16.45 5.53 -10.18
CA CYS A 113 -17.61 6.43 -10.18
C CYS A 113 -17.59 7.48 -11.29
N LEU A 114 -16.46 7.67 -11.97
CA LEU A 114 -16.31 8.56 -13.12
C LEU A 114 -16.82 7.88 -14.40
#